data_AF-A0A284RNW4-F1
#
_entry.id   AF-A0A284RNW4-F1
#
_cell.length_a   1.000
_cell.length_b   1.000
_cell.length_c   1.000
_cell.angle_alpha   90.00
_cell.angle_beta   90.00
_cell.angle_gamma   90.00
#
_symmetry.space_group_name_H-M   'P 1'
#
loop_
_entity.id
_entity.type
_entity.pdbx_description
1 polymer ?
#
loop_
_entity_poly.entity_id
_entity_poly.type
_entity_poly.pdbx_seq_one_letter_code
_entity_poly.pdbx_strand_id
1 'polypeptide(L)'
;MDANFCLKNQMVSSYSRDPGLGIGLGYFVPRAPFEEYVINHTSDEDISMCVGFAALMKQDTKFSKGLQYTRVGAISCARGKFLMRLVDLHKGERYMFDGEQPRMYNLMPEARYALMDYVFGSALQPFAGLLAMIISYDIACQWFVNLDARMKKWPQEIPPPSAKLTPAILKFHEPAHKQDNHQEFSCNYIKGMGASDCEVPERIWGPNNAIANLTKMMGPGSRHDVLDDNFGAWNWLKYIGMGKTLLHKYIVAVKERNVQVKGHRGFSAALPSHLVEEWERICVVWENDAFPKAAENPFATNEEYMSEEEVKKELQAEEEERQCRGGRVYYETSAHNFVALGLSLEESQQKIKDLAIQHKNLTTCQGAALKEEQSILREKL
;
A
#
# COMPACT_ATOMS: atom_id res chain seq x y z
N MET A 1 -5.23 6.48 -2.98
CA MET A 1 -5.25 7.07 -4.35
C MET A 1 -4.67 6.02 -5.25
N ASP A 2 -5.23 5.81 -6.42
CA ASP A 2 -4.71 4.83 -7.39
C ASP A 2 -5.27 5.13 -8.80
N ALA A 3 -4.72 4.48 -9.83
CA ALA A 3 -5.18 4.55 -11.21
C ALA A 3 -5.50 3.17 -11.81
N ASN A 4 -6.72 3.03 -12.33
CA ASN A 4 -7.23 1.79 -12.90
C ASN A 4 -6.83 1.62 -14.37
N PHE A 5 -5.79 0.81 -14.61
CA PHE A 5 -5.25 0.46 -15.93
C PHE A 5 -6.19 -0.35 -16.84
N CYS A 6 -7.30 -0.89 -16.33
CA CYS A 6 -8.28 -1.60 -17.16
C CYS A 6 -9.22 -0.64 -17.89
N LEU A 7 -9.57 0.51 -17.31
CA LEU A 7 -10.59 1.46 -17.80
C LEU A 7 -10.12 2.35 -18.97
N LYS A 8 -9.53 1.72 -19.99
CA LYS A 8 -9.07 2.30 -21.26
C LYS A 8 -10.25 2.77 -22.12
N ASN A 9 -10.07 3.81 -22.94
CA ASN A 9 -11.07 4.30 -23.90
C ASN A 9 -10.44 4.51 -25.29
N GLN A 10 -11.11 4.03 -26.34
CA GLN A 10 -10.69 4.25 -27.73
C GLN A 10 -11.17 5.59 -28.26
N MET A 11 -10.36 6.20 -29.13
CA MET A 11 -10.67 7.45 -29.83
C MET A 11 -11.67 7.19 -30.96
N VAL A 12 -12.94 6.99 -30.60
CA VAL A 12 -14.05 6.67 -31.52
C VAL A 12 -14.97 7.85 -31.82
N SER A 13 -14.96 8.89 -30.97
CA SER A 13 -15.83 10.06 -31.06
C SER A 13 -15.15 11.27 -30.38
N SER A 14 -15.88 12.38 -30.26
CA SER A 14 -15.48 13.60 -29.56
C SER A 14 -16.62 14.08 -28.66
N TYR A 15 -16.32 14.86 -27.61
CA TYR A 15 -17.35 15.46 -26.74
C TYR A 15 -18.34 16.38 -27.48
N SER A 16 -17.99 16.86 -28.68
CA SER A 16 -18.89 17.64 -29.55
C SER A 16 -19.89 16.76 -30.33
N ARG A 17 -19.58 15.47 -30.53
CA ARG A 17 -20.44 14.49 -31.23
C ARG A 17 -21.15 13.54 -30.28
N ASP A 18 -20.58 13.34 -29.10
CA ASP A 18 -21.11 12.57 -27.99
C ASP A 18 -20.94 13.42 -26.71
N PRO A 19 -21.79 14.43 -26.50
CA PRO A 19 -21.85 15.17 -25.25
C PRO A 19 -22.52 14.30 -24.19
N GLY A 20 -21.85 14.05 -23.06
CA GLY A 20 -22.48 13.35 -21.94
C GLY A 20 -23.46 14.26 -21.18
N LEU A 21 -24.40 13.64 -20.49
CA LEU A 21 -25.50 14.32 -19.80
C LEU A 21 -25.03 15.15 -18.61
N GLY A 22 -23.97 14.72 -17.92
CA GLY A 22 -23.54 15.31 -16.65
C GLY A 22 -22.04 15.43 -16.45
N ILE A 23 -21.26 15.73 -17.51
CA ILE A 23 -19.79 15.78 -17.48
C ILE A 23 -19.28 16.67 -16.34
N GLY A 24 -18.67 16.05 -15.32
CA GLY A 24 -18.11 16.74 -14.14
C GLY A 24 -19.07 16.96 -12.97
N LEU A 25 -20.35 16.61 -13.13
CA LEU A 25 -21.39 16.73 -12.10
C LEU A 25 -21.47 15.49 -11.19
N GLY A 26 -21.05 14.33 -11.69
CA GLY A 26 -20.94 13.08 -10.94
C GLY A 26 -19.59 12.89 -10.24
N TYR A 27 -18.96 11.74 -10.42
CA TYR A 27 -17.67 11.42 -9.80
C TYR A 27 -16.49 11.97 -10.58
N PHE A 28 -16.59 12.06 -11.91
CA PHE A 28 -15.57 12.74 -12.70
C PHE A 28 -15.44 14.21 -12.32
N VAL A 29 -14.20 14.73 -12.37
CA VAL A 29 -13.94 16.17 -12.23
C VAL A 29 -14.50 16.97 -13.42
N PRO A 30 -14.86 18.26 -13.25
CA PRO A 30 -15.20 19.16 -14.35
C PRO A 30 -14.10 19.18 -15.42
N ARG A 31 -14.48 18.82 -16.66
CA ARG A 31 -13.52 18.53 -17.73
C ARG A 31 -12.68 19.75 -18.12
N ALA A 32 -13.31 20.90 -18.40
CA ALA A 32 -12.59 22.05 -18.94
C ALA A 32 -11.54 22.65 -17.98
N PRO A 33 -11.83 22.91 -16.69
CA PRO A 33 -10.81 23.37 -15.74
C PRO A 33 -9.69 22.33 -15.52
N PHE A 34 -10.04 21.04 -15.53
CA PHE A 34 -9.05 19.96 -15.44
C PHE A 34 -8.12 19.90 -16.67
N GLU A 35 -8.66 19.96 -17.89
CA GLU A 35 -7.89 19.97 -19.13
C GLU A 35 -6.97 21.20 -19.19
N GLU A 36 -7.47 22.39 -18.82
CA GLU A 36 -6.70 23.62 -18.73
C GLU A 36 -5.57 23.51 -17.69
N TYR A 37 -5.87 23.02 -16.49
CA TYR A 37 -4.87 22.80 -15.45
C TYR A 37 -3.74 21.86 -15.90
N VAL A 38 -4.09 20.74 -16.56
CA VAL A 38 -3.11 19.78 -17.09
C VAL A 38 -2.23 20.40 -18.16
N ILE A 39 -2.82 21.14 -19.11
CA ILE A 39 -2.07 21.85 -20.16
C ILE A 39 -1.08 22.83 -19.51
N ASN A 40 -1.53 23.64 -18.55
CA ASN A 40 -0.70 24.64 -17.86
C ASN A 40 0.41 24.06 -16.97
N HIS A 41 0.37 22.75 -16.67
CA HIS A 41 1.37 22.04 -15.87
C HIS A 41 2.17 21.00 -16.67
N THR A 42 2.02 20.96 -18.00
CA THR A 42 2.77 20.06 -18.89
C THR A 42 3.79 20.85 -19.71
N SER A 43 5.05 20.41 -19.74
CA SER A 43 6.08 21.04 -20.57
C SER A 43 6.00 20.63 -22.05
N ASP A 44 6.50 21.46 -22.96
CA ASP A 44 6.60 21.10 -24.40
C ASP A 44 7.47 19.85 -24.63
N GLU A 45 8.38 19.56 -23.70
CA GLU A 45 9.26 18.39 -23.69
C GLU A 45 8.48 17.13 -23.24
N ASP A 46 7.60 17.23 -22.24
CA ASP A 46 6.68 16.15 -21.87
C ASP A 46 5.64 15.86 -22.98
N ILE A 47 5.20 16.90 -23.71
CA ILE A 47 4.30 16.76 -24.89
C ILE A 47 4.99 16.01 -26.03
N SER A 48 6.28 16.28 -26.27
CA SER A 48 7.04 15.72 -27.40
C SER A 48 7.65 14.32 -27.12
N MET A 49 7.97 13.97 -25.87
CA MET A 49 8.59 12.68 -25.49
C MET A 49 7.61 11.48 -25.45
N CYS A 50 6.61 11.41 -26.33
CA CYS A 50 5.53 10.41 -26.26
C CYS A 50 5.94 8.95 -26.66
N VAL A 51 7.25 8.65 -26.87
CA VAL A 51 7.92 7.32 -27.03
C VAL A 51 9.32 7.38 -26.33
N GLY A 52 9.88 6.39 -25.61
CA GLY A 52 9.53 5.00 -25.25
C GLY A 52 10.38 4.44 -24.06
N PHE A 53 10.54 3.11 -23.95
CA PHE A 53 11.58 2.33 -23.21
C PHE A 53 11.75 2.40 -21.65
N ALA A 54 12.21 1.34 -20.92
CA ALA A 54 12.10 -0.12 -21.13
C ALA A 54 12.34 -1.03 -19.86
N ALA A 55 11.42 -1.07 -18.89
CA ALA A 55 11.37 -2.17 -17.89
C ALA A 55 9.93 -2.54 -17.48
N LEU A 56 9.12 -1.55 -17.06
CA LEU A 56 7.65 -1.63 -16.95
C LEU A 56 6.93 -1.73 -18.33
N MET A 57 7.65 -2.13 -19.38
CA MET A 57 7.37 -1.73 -20.77
C MET A 57 7.01 -2.86 -21.72
N LYS A 58 7.06 -4.11 -21.27
CA LYS A 58 6.69 -5.28 -22.09
C LYS A 58 5.18 -5.53 -22.18
N GLN A 59 4.35 -4.93 -21.31
CA GLN A 59 2.90 -5.10 -21.38
C GLN A 59 2.15 -4.00 -22.17
N ASP A 60 2.47 -2.70 -22.03
CA ASP A 60 1.57 -1.64 -22.53
C ASP A 60 2.01 -0.87 -23.80
N THR A 61 3.20 -1.15 -24.34
CA THR A 61 3.69 -0.45 -25.55
C THR A 61 3.04 -0.92 -26.87
N LYS A 62 2.43 -2.10 -26.91
CA LYS A 62 1.71 -2.61 -28.10
C LYS A 62 0.23 -2.21 -28.20
N PHE A 63 -0.39 -1.75 -27.11
CA PHE A 63 -1.86 -1.66 -27.00
C PHE A 63 -2.43 -0.23 -26.87
N SER A 64 -1.59 0.81 -26.95
CA SER A 64 -2.03 2.20 -26.75
C SER A 64 -2.37 2.98 -28.03
N LYS A 65 -2.13 2.44 -29.24
CA LYS A 65 -2.47 3.11 -30.49
C LYS A 65 -3.99 3.11 -30.70
N GLY A 66 -4.58 4.29 -30.85
CA GLY A 66 -6.04 4.46 -30.97
C GLY A 66 -6.78 4.63 -29.63
N LEU A 67 -6.09 4.80 -28.51
CA LEU A 67 -6.71 5.19 -27.24
C LEU A 67 -6.80 6.71 -27.09
N GLN A 68 -7.94 7.18 -26.59
CA GLN A 68 -8.12 8.55 -26.07
C GLN A 68 -7.62 8.64 -24.62
N TYR A 69 -8.04 7.67 -23.78
CA TYR A 69 -7.63 7.57 -22.37
C TYR A 69 -7.01 6.21 -22.07
N THR A 70 -5.96 6.21 -21.25
CA THR A 70 -5.18 4.99 -20.94
C THR A 70 -5.60 4.30 -19.65
N ARG A 71 -6.28 5.00 -18.75
CA ARG A 71 -6.73 4.55 -17.42
C ARG A 71 -7.58 5.64 -16.76
N VAL A 72 -8.18 5.33 -15.62
CA VAL A 72 -8.93 6.30 -14.78
C VAL A 72 -8.24 6.41 -13.42
N GLY A 73 -7.84 7.62 -13.02
CA GLY A 73 -7.31 7.93 -11.69
C GLY A 73 -8.44 8.20 -10.70
N ALA A 74 -8.26 7.85 -9.42
CA ALA A 74 -9.30 8.08 -8.42
C ALA A 74 -8.83 8.30 -6.98
N ILE A 75 -9.69 9.00 -6.25
CA ILE A 75 -9.66 9.14 -4.80
C ILE A 75 -10.82 8.35 -4.19
N SER A 76 -10.53 7.58 -3.13
CA SER A 76 -11.51 6.78 -2.42
C SER A 76 -11.26 6.79 -0.92
N CYS A 77 -12.32 6.73 -0.11
CA CYS A 77 -12.24 6.65 1.34
C CYS A 77 -11.76 5.26 1.79
N ALA A 78 -10.55 5.17 2.34
CA ALA A 78 -9.94 3.91 2.83
C ALA A 78 -10.74 3.20 3.96
N ARG A 79 -11.64 3.91 4.67
CA ARG A 79 -12.45 3.31 5.75
C ARG A 79 -13.83 2.84 5.29
N GLY A 80 -14.52 3.67 4.50
CA GLY A 80 -15.89 3.43 4.01
C GLY A 80 -15.96 2.71 2.65
N LYS A 81 -14.87 2.68 1.89
CA LYS A 81 -14.80 2.14 0.51
C LYS A 81 -15.70 2.88 -0.49
N PHE A 82 -15.96 4.16 -0.22
CA PHE A 82 -16.64 5.08 -1.13
C PHE A 82 -15.63 5.64 -2.15
N LEU A 83 -16.03 5.71 -3.40
CA LEU A 83 -15.36 6.50 -4.42
C LEU A 83 -15.72 7.98 -4.21
N MET A 84 -14.76 8.87 -4.35
CA MET A 84 -14.96 10.30 -4.05
C MET A 84 -14.85 11.16 -5.32
N ARG A 85 -13.78 10.97 -6.10
CA ARG A 85 -13.55 11.71 -7.34
C ARG A 85 -12.75 10.86 -8.33
N LEU A 86 -13.04 11.05 -9.61
CA LEU A 86 -12.44 10.37 -10.75
C LEU A 86 -11.83 11.38 -11.72
N VAL A 87 -10.84 10.90 -12.48
CA VAL A 87 -10.23 11.66 -13.55
C VAL A 87 -9.78 10.73 -14.67
N ASP A 88 -9.94 11.16 -15.92
CA ASP A 88 -9.37 10.43 -17.05
C ASP A 88 -7.89 10.75 -17.21
N LEU A 89 -7.07 9.71 -17.34
CA LEU A 89 -5.63 9.87 -17.48
C LEU A 89 -5.22 9.64 -18.94
N HIS A 90 -4.83 10.75 -19.55
CA HIS A 90 -4.22 10.82 -20.87
C HIS A 90 -2.89 10.04 -20.93
N LYS A 91 -2.40 9.80 -22.15
CA LYS A 91 -1.15 9.08 -22.42
C LYS A 91 0.08 9.91 -21.99
N GLY A 92 0.38 9.94 -20.69
CA GLY A 92 1.48 10.74 -20.11
C GLY A 92 2.26 10.12 -18.94
N GLU A 93 1.80 9.04 -18.29
CA GLU A 93 2.67 8.32 -17.34
C GLU A 93 3.69 7.47 -18.08
N ARG A 94 4.87 8.06 -18.31
CA ARG A 94 6.09 7.30 -18.54
C ARG A 94 7.12 7.66 -17.47
N TYR A 95 7.64 6.65 -16.78
CA TYR A 95 8.93 6.73 -16.12
C TYR A 95 10.02 6.62 -17.19
N MET A 96 10.81 7.67 -17.37
CA MET A 96 12.01 7.69 -18.21
C MET A 96 13.24 7.47 -17.32
N PHE A 97 13.81 6.28 -17.36
CA PHE A 97 15.19 6.04 -16.91
C PHE A 97 15.87 5.25 -18.02
N ASP A 98 16.50 5.97 -18.96
CA ASP A 98 17.54 5.39 -19.81
C ASP A 98 18.87 5.56 -19.08
N GLY A 99 19.69 4.50 -19.09
CA GLY A 99 20.91 4.44 -18.31
C GLY A 99 22.13 4.93 -19.06
N GLU A 100 22.75 6.00 -18.57
CA GLU A 100 24.22 6.16 -18.59
C GLU A 100 24.69 7.17 -17.52
N GLN A 101 25.08 6.64 -16.35
CA GLN A 101 25.69 7.29 -15.18
C GLN A 101 24.92 8.42 -14.44
N PRO A 102 25.12 8.56 -13.10
CA PRO A 102 24.25 9.39 -12.27
C PRO A 102 24.63 10.87 -12.33
N ARG A 103 23.81 11.68 -13.00
CA ARG A 103 23.77 13.13 -12.77
C ARG A 103 22.65 13.49 -11.81
N MET A 104 23.11 14.07 -10.71
CA MET A 104 22.39 14.57 -9.54
C MET A 104 21.15 15.44 -9.87
N TYR A 105 20.09 15.30 -9.07
CA TYR A 105 18.91 16.18 -8.88
C TYR A 105 17.64 16.02 -9.77
N ASN A 106 16.64 15.35 -9.18
CA ASN A 106 15.30 15.89 -8.85
C ASN A 106 14.33 16.46 -9.93
N LEU A 107 14.60 16.37 -11.23
CA LEU A 107 13.68 16.91 -12.26
C LEU A 107 13.00 15.82 -13.12
N MET A 108 11.97 15.19 -12.55
CA MET A 108 10.88 14.57 -13.32
C MET A 108 9.67 15.52 -13.27
N PRO A 109 9.47 16.44 -14.25
CA PRO A 109 8.88 17.74 -13.93
C PRO A 109 7.35 17.73 -13.98
N GLU A 110 6.72 17.77 -12.80
CA GLU A 110 5.37 18.29 -12.49
C GLU A 110 4.14 17.67 -13.22
N ALA A 111 4.12 17.58 -14.55
CA ALA A 111 2.99 17.17 -15.41
C ALA A 111 2.34 15.84 -15.01
N ARG A 112 3.17 14.85 -14.66
CA ARG A 112 2.72 13.51 -14.27
C ARG A 112 2.01 13.50 -12.92
N TYR A 113 2.39 14.38 -12.00
CA TYR A 113 1.73 14.51 -10.71
C TYR A 113 0.52 15.43 -10.78
N ALA A 114 0.52 16.44 -11.66
CA ALA A 114 -0.62 17.33 -11.89
C ALA A 114 -1.96 16.58 -12.04
N LEU A 115 -2.00 15.50 -12.82
CA LEU A 115 -3.19 14.67 -13.00
C LEU A 115 -3.76 14.13 -11.67
N MET A 116 -2.88 13.62 -10.80
CA MET A 116 -3.26 13.04 -9.50
C MET A 116 -3.47 14.10 -8.43
N ASP A 117 -2.71 15.21 -8.49
CA ASP A 117 -2.87 16.40 -7.67
C ASP A 117 -4.26 17.01 -7.87
N TYR A 118 -4.72 17.16 -9.11
CA TYR A 118 -6.00 17.82 -9.40
C TYR A 118 -7.19 17.00 -8.87
N VAL A 119 -7.19 15.68 -9.10
CA VAL A 119 -8.26 14.81 -8.59
C VAL A 119 -8.20 14.68 -7.06
N PHE A 120 -7.00 14.76 -6.48
CA PHE A 120 -6.78 14.81 -5.03
C PHE A 120 -7.33 16.10 -4.41
N GLY A 121 -6.88 17.28 -4.86
CA GLY A 121 -7.39 18.58 -4.41
C GLY A 121 -8.91 18.69 -4.59
N SER A 122 -9.44 18.26 -5.75
CA SER A 122 -10.88 18.19 -6.02
C SER A 122 -11.64 17.32 -5.02
N ALA A 123 -11.07 16.18 -4.60
CA ALA A 123 -11.70 15.30 -3.63
C ALA A 123 -11.62 15.82 -2.18
N LEU A 124 -10.67 16.72 -1.89
CA LEU A 124 -10.47 17.30 -0.56
C LEU A 124 -11.34 18.52 -0.26
N GLN A 125 -11.84 19.25 -1.26
CA GLN A 125 -12.67 20.46 -1.06
C GLN A 125 -13.79 20.26 -0.01
N PRO A 126 -14.59 19.16 -0.01
CA PRO A 126 -15.68 18.99 0.96
C PRO A 126 -15.19 18.71 2.39
N PHE A 127 -13.88 18.51 2.57
CA PHE A 127 -13.22 18.12 3.82
C PHE A 127 -12.21 19.16 4.31
N ALA A 128 -12.22 20.37 3.75
CA ALA A 128 -11.28 21.46 4.08
C ALA A 128 -11.27 21.89 5.56
N GLY A 129 -12.31 21.52 6.34
CA GLY A 129 -12.40 21.73 7.79
C GLY A 129 -11.84 20.60 8.67
N LEU A 130 -11.26 19.54 8.10
CA LEU A 130 -10.59 18.49 8.86
C LEU A 130 -9.22 18.97 9.38
N LEU A 131 -8.85 18.57 10.59
CA LEU A 131 -7.56 18.95 11.20
C LEU A 131 -6.38 18.11 10.72
N ALA A 132 -6.62 16.85 10.31
CA ALA A 132 -5.59 15.93 9.83
C ALA A 132 -6.18 14.92 8.84
N MET A 133 -5.36 14.50 7.86
CA MET A 133 -5.73 13.52 6.84
C MET A 133 -4.56 12.59 6.54
N ILE A 134 -4.83 11.29 6.51
CA ILE A 134 -3.86 10.27 6.09
C ILE A 134 -4.14 9.93 4.62
N ILE A 135 -3.12 10.04 3.78
CA ILE A 135 -3.21 9.89 2.32
C ILE A 135 -2.40 8.69 1.90
N SER A 136 -3.07 7.68 1.38
CA SER A 136 -2.40 6.48 0.86
C SER A 136 -2.23 6.55 -0.65
N TYR A 137 -1.04 6.22 -1.15
CA TYR A 137 -0.75 6.04 -2.57
C TYR A 137 0.50 5.16 -2.70
N ASP A 138 0.55 4.25 -3.68
CA ASP A 138 1.69 3.34 -3.87
C ASP A 138 3.01 4.12 -3.98
N ILE A 139 3.05 5.16 -4.81
CA ILE A 139 4.22 6.01 -4.99
C ILE A 139 4.25 7.22 -4.04
N ALA A 140 3.67 7.13 -2.84
CA ALA A 140 3.65 8.24 -1.89
C ALA A 140 5.06 8.78 -1.55
N CYS A 141 6.08 7.91 -1.45
CA CYS A 141 7.48 8.34 -1.24
C CYS A 141 8.07 9.19 -2.38
N GLN A 142 7.44 9.24 -3.55
CA GLN A 142 7.84 10.08 -4.68
C GLN A 142 6.89 11.28 -4.85
N TRP A 143 5.58 11.01 -4.85
CA TRP A 143 4.53 12.00 -5.10
C TRP A 143 4.39 13.01 -3.96
N PHE A 144 4.45 12.55 -2.70
CA PHE A 144 4.15 13.37 -1.53
C PHE A 144 5.30 14.31 -1.15
N VAL A 145 6.57 13.89 -1.32
CA VAL A 145 7.77 14.68 -0.99
C VAL A 145 7.74 16.07 -1.62
N ASN A 146 7.23 16.18 -2.85
CA ASN A 146 7.13 17.44 -3.59
C ASN A 146 5.71 18.04 -3.59
N LEU A 147 4.75 17.48 -2.84
CA LEU A 147 3.35 17.90 -2.89
C LEU A 147 3.15 19.34 -2.40
N ASP A 148 3.74 19.73 -1.26
CA ASP A 148 3.64 21.10 -0.73
C ASP A 148 4.16 22.18 -1.70
N ALA A 149 5.14 21.83 -2.54
CA ALA A 149 5.64 22.73 -3.58
C ALA A 149 4.63 22.87 -4.74
N ARG A 150 3.98 21.78 -5.14
CA ARG A 150 2.96 21.78 -6.20
C ARG A 150 1.63 22.38 -5.74
N MET A 151 1.24 22.19 -4.48
CA MET A 151 0.04 22.80 -3.88
C MET A 151 0.03 24.33 -3.97
N LYS A 152 1.21 24.98 -3.93
CA LYS A 152 1.35 26.44 -4.11
C LYS A 152 1.04 26.92 -5.54
N LYS A 153 1.01 26.00 -6.52
CA LYS A 153 0.67 26.24 -7.93
C LYS A 153 -0.76 25.78 -8.28
N TRP A 154 -1.50 25.20 -7.33
CA TRP A 154 -2.86 24.76 -7.58
C TRP A 154 -3.79 25.96 -7.87
N PRO A 155 -4.73 25.82 -8.82
CA PRO A 155 -5.65 26.89 -9.18
C PRO A 155 -6.71 27.08 -8.10
N GLN A 156 -7.36 28.25 -8.11
CA GLN A 156 -8.19 28.72 -6.99
C GLN A 156 -9.38 27.79 -6.68
N GLU A 157 -9.88 27.04 -7.65
CA GLU A 157 -10.96 26.07 -7.46
C GLU A 157 -10.56 24.87 -6.60
N ILE A 158 -9.28 24.47 -6.56
CA ILE A 158 -8.79 23.37 -5.71
C ILE A 158 -7.81 23.90 -4.65
N PRO A 159 -8.28 24.67 -3.66
CA PRO A 159 -7.41 25.26 -2.65
C PRO A 159 -6.70 24.16 -1.83
N PRO A 160 -5.42 24.35 -1.48
CA PRO A 160 -4.71 23.45 -0.58
C PRO A 160 -5.45 23.25 0.76
N PRO A 161 -5.49 22.02 1.30
CA PRO A 161 -6.14 21.75 2.58
C PRO A 161 -5.39 22.42 3.74
N SER A 162 -6.11 22.86 4.76
CA SER A 162 -5.54 23.35 6.02
C SER A 162 -5.10 22.23 6.98
N ALA A 163 -5.44 20.97 6.67
CA ALA A 163 -5.19 19.80 7.49
C ALA A 163 -3.71 19.38 7.51
N LYS A 164 -3.21 18.83 8.64
CA LYS A 164 -1.94 18.08 8.64
C LYS A 164 -2.09 16.86 7.74
N LEU A 165 -1.34 16.83 6.65
CA LEU A 165 -1.29 15.70 5.73
C LEU A 165 -0.23 14.70 6.19
N THR A 166 -0.56 13.41 6.21
CA THR A 166 0.39 12.33 6.53
C THR A 166 0.37 11.31 5.40
N PRO A 167 1.52 11.02 4.74
CA PRO A 167 1.57 10.06 3.65
C PRO A 167 1.55 8.62 4.17
N ALA A 168 1.09 7.69 3.33
CA ALA A 168 1.15 6.26 3.57
C ALA A 168 1.37 5.51 2.25
N ILE A 169 2.11 4.41 2.29
CA ILE A 169 2.17 3.42 1.21
C ILE A 169 1.27 2.23 1.59
N LEU A 170 0.60 1.67 0.59
CA LEU A 170 -0.29 0.52 0.70
C LEU A 170 0.50 -0.72 1.17
N LYS A 171 -0.05 -1.51 2.12
CA LYS A 171 0.71 -2.57 2.81
C LYS A 171 1.23 -3.69 1.90
N PHE A 172 0.55 -3.97 0.80
CA PHE A 172 0.98 -4.95 -0.19
C PHE A 172 2.09 -4.40 -1.09
N HIS A 173 2.08 -3.09 -1.34
CA HIS A 173 3.05 -2.41 -2.20
C HIS A 173 4.33 -2.02 -1.45
N GLU A 174 4.25 -1.61 -0.18
CA GLU A 174 5.38 -1.10 0.61
C GLU A 174 6.64 -1.99 0.58
N PRO A 175 6.56 -3.33 0.73
CA PRO A 175 7.74 -4.21 0.65
C PRO A 175 8.45 -4.22 -0.72
N ALA A 176 7.78 -3.78 -1.79
CA ALA A 176 8.37 -3.70 -3.12
C ALA A 176 9.27 -2.47 -3.31
N HIS A 177 9.21 -1.47 -2.41
CA HIS A 177 10.00 -0.24 -2.56
C HIS A 177 11.46 -0.41 -2.16
N LYS A 178 11.76 -1.26 -1.17
CA LYS A 178 13.13 -1.57 -0.70
C LYS A 178 14.00 -0.32 -0.53
N GLN A 179 13.46 0.68 0.17
CA GLN A 179 14.06 1.99 0.37
C GLN A 179 14.18 2.27 1.87
N ASP A 180 15.28 2.91 2.26
CA ASP A 180 15.51 3.32 3.64
C ASP A 180 14.39 4.26 4.13
N ASN A 181 14.14 4.24 5.45
CA ASN A 181 13.14 5.05 6.14
C ASN A 181 11.67 4.82 5.74
N HIS A 182 11.35 3.77 4.96
CA HIS A 182 9.98 3.46 4.56
C HIS A 182 8.99 3.18 5.71
N GLN A 183 9.50 2.97 6.92
CA GLN A 183 8.71 2.94 8.15
C GLN A 183 7.89 4.23 8.36
N GLU A 184 8.33 5.40 7.87
CA GLU A 184 7.56 6.65 7.98
C GLU A 184 6.27 6.65 7.14
N PHE A 185 6.25 5.85 6.06
CA PHE A 185 5.09 5.64 5.19
C PHE A 185 4.25 4.41 5.60
N SER A 186 4.70 3.63 6.58
CA SER A 186 4.07 2.35 6.90
C SER A 186 2.70 2.53 7.57
N CYS A 187 1.68 1.90 6.99
CA CYS A 187 0.35 1.81 7.59
C CYS A 187 0.33 1.18 9.00
N ASN A 188 1.42 0.55 9.47
CA ASN A 188 1.53 0.03 10.83
C ASN A 188 1.97 1.08 11.85
N TYR A 189 2.75 2.08 11.44
CA TYR A 189 3.43 3.04 12.33
C TYR A 189 2.86 4.46 12.27
N ILE A 190 1.89 4.71 11.40
CA ILE A 190 1.19 6.00 11.31
C ILE A 190 0.14 6.14 12.42
N LYS A 191 0.38 7.10 13.33
CA LYS A 191 -0.54 7.48 14.40
C LYS A 191 -1.96 7.74 13.87
N GLY A 192 -2.95 7.07 14.47
CA GLY A 192 -4.37 7.24 14.09
C GLY A 192 -4.82 6.46 12.85
N MET A 193 -3.93 5.75 12.13
CA MET A 193 -4.28 4.87 11.02
C MET A 193 -5.25 3.76 11.44
N GLY A 194 -5.00 3.17 12.61
CA GLY A 194 -5.68 1.97 13.12
C GLY A 194 -5.30 0.72 12.30
N ALA A 195 -6.06 -0.37 12.45
CA ALA A 195 -5.88 -1.59 11.67
C ALA A 195 -6.39 -1.42 10.22
N SER A 196 -5.75 -0.52 9.47
CA SER A 196 -5.99 -0.27 8.05
C SER A 196 -4.83 -0.84 7.22
N ASP A 197 -5.10 -1.23 5.98
CA ASP A 197 -4.11 -1.67 5.00
C ASP A 197 -3.98 -0.72 3.80
N CYS A 198 -4.92 0.21 3.67
CA CYS A 198 -5.08 1.15 2.55
C CYS A 198 -5.34 0.53 1.17
N GLU A 199 -5.39 -0.80 1.08
CA GLU A 199 -5.75 -1.63 -0.10
C GLU A 199 -7.24 -1.51 -0.48
N VAL A 200 -7.79 -0.31 -0.51
CA VAL A 200 -9.19 -0.05 -0.87
C VAL A 200 -9.40 0.18 -2.37
N PRO A 201 -8.56 0.95 -3.09
CA PRO A 201 -8.74 1.15 -4.53
C PRO A 201 -8.80 -0.18 -5.30
N GLU A 202 -7.91 -1.12 -5.01
CA GLU A 202 -7.77 -2.45 -5.63
C GLU A 202 -9.05 -3.27 -5.44
N ARG A 203 -9.66 -3.15 -4.25
CA ARG A 203 -10.95 -3.78 -3.91
C ARG A 203 -12.16 -3.08 -4.52
N ILE A 204 -12.01 -1.83 -4.96
CA ILE A 204 -12.98 -1.13 -5.82
C ILE A 204 -12.77 -1.59 -7.27
N TRP A 205 -11.52 -1.69 -7.75
CA TRP A 205 -11.21 -2.03 -9.13
C TRP A 205 -11.57 -3.46 -9.52
N GLY A 206 -11.28 -4.46 -8.68
CA GLY A 206 -11.58 -5.86 -9.00
C GLY A 206 -13.00 -6.08 -9.56
N PRO A 207 -14.06 -5.65 -8.86
CA PRO A 207 -15.44 -5.72 -9.37
C PRO A 207 -15.72 -4.76 -10.54
N ASN A 208 -15.23 -3.52 -10.49
CA ASN A 208 -15.54 -2.50 -11.50
C ASN A 208 -14.81 -2.71 -12.84
N ASN A 209 -13.77 -3.55 -12.87
CA ASN A 209 -13.09 -3.93 -14.12
C ASN A 209 -13.99 -4.73 -15.08
N ALA A 210 -15.12 -5.27 -14.61
CA ALA A 210 -16.11 -5.93 -15.47
C ALA A 210 -16.66 -5.00 -16.58
N ILE A 211 -16.81 -3.70 -16.30
CA ILE A 211 -17.32 -2.72 -17.28
C ILE A 211 -16.23 -2.08 -18.15
N ALA A 212 -14.96 -2.47 -17.97
CA ALA A 212 -13.84 -1.91 -18.72
C ALA A 212 -13.98 -2.12 -20.24
N ASN A 213 -14.26 -3.35 -20.68
CA ASN A 213 -14.44 -3.63 -22.11
C ASN A 213 -15.73 -3.02 -22.68
N LEU A 214 -16.78 -2.90 -21.87
CA LEU A 214 -18.05 -2.27 -22.26
C LEU A 214 -17.87 -0.78 -22.58
N THR A 215 -17.16 -0.06 -21.71
CA THR A 215 -16.91 1.38 -21.83
C THR A 215 -15.77 1.72 -22.80
N LYS A 216 -14.92 0.75 -23.16
CA LYS A 216 -13.75 0.95 -24.02
C LYS A 216 -14.06 1.49 -25.42
N MET A 217 -15.19 1.10 -26.00
CA MET A 217 -15.63 1.50 -27.35
C MET A 217 -16.71 2.60 -27.34
N MET A 218 -17.06 3.13 -26.16
CA MET A 218 -18.02 4.23 -26.06
C MET A 218 -17.35 5.55 -26.43
N GLY A 219 -18.15 6.50 -26.94
CA GLY A 219 -17.73 7.88 -27.02
C GLY A 219 -17.44 8.45 -25.60
N PRO A 220 -16.71 9.57 -25.52
CA PRO A 220 -16.20 10.04 -24.24
C PRO A 220 -17.28 10.62 -23.32
N GLY A 221 -18.43 11.05 -23.86
CA GLY A 221 -19.58 11.52 -23.09
C GLY A 221 -20.39 10.37 -22.52
N SER A 222 -20.88 9.49 -23.40
CA SER A 222 -21.60 8.27 -23.02
C SER A 222 -20.79 7.39 -22.06
N ARG A 223 -19.46 7.35 -22.20
CA ARG A 223 -18.57 6.65 -21.26
C ARG A 223 -18.61 7.26 -19.85
N HIS A 224 -18.58 8.58 -19.72
CA HIS A 224 -18.64 9.24 -18.41
C HIS A 224 -19.97 8.94 -17.72
N ASP A 225 -21.09 9.06 -18.43
CA ASP A 225 -22.42 8.79 -17.87
C ASP A 225 -22.55 7.33 -17.37
N VAL A 226 -22.06 6.34 -18.14
CA VAL A 226 -22.05 4.92 -17.74
C VAL A 226 -21.12 4.64 -16.56
N LEU A 227 -19.95 5.28 -16.51
CA LEU A 227 -19.02 5.13 -15.38
C LEU A 227 -19.60 5.77 -14.11
N ASP A 228 -20.15 6.98 -14.20
CA ASP A 228 -20.75 7.69 -13.07
C ASP A 228 -21.96 6.93 -12.50
N ASP A 229 -22.82 6.35 -13.33
CA ASP A 229 -23.92 5.48 -12.88
C ASP A 229 -23.41 4.24 -12.15
N ASN A 230 -22.46 3.51 -12.74
CA ASN A 230 -21.88 2.31 -12.13
C ASN A 230 -21.18 2.60 -10.79
N PHE A 231 -20.41 3.69 -10.71
CA PHE A 231 -19.77 4.10 -9.45
C PHE A 231 -20.78 4.69 -8.45
N GLY A 232 -21.87 5.28 -8.94
CA GLY A 232 -23.06 5.65 -8.17
C GLY A 232 -23.69 4.43 -7.49
N ALA A 233 -23.94 3.37 -8.24
CA ALA A 233 -24.45 2.10 -7.72
C ALA A 233 -23.48 1.48 -6.69
N TRP A 234 -22.16 1.51 -6.94
CA TRP A 234 -21.16 1.05 -5.96
C TRP A 234 -21.28 1.80 -4.62
N ASN A 235 -21.33 3.14 -4.68
CA ASN A 235 -21.44 3.98 -3.49
C ASN A 235 -22.79 3.84 -2.78
N TRP A 236 -23.89 3.73 -3.53
CA TRP A 236 -25.21 3.44 -2.98
C TRP A 236 -25.23 2.13 -2.19
N LEU A 237 -24.63 1.06 -2.75
CA LEU A 237 -24.47 -0.22 -2.06
C LEU A 237 -23.62 -0.11 -0.78
N LYS A 238 -22.58 0.75 -0.75
CA LYS A 238 -21.84 1.04 0.49
C LYS A 238 -22.68 1.79 1.50
N TYR A 239 -23.49 2.75 1.05
CA TYR A 239 -24.34 3.57 1.90
C TYR A 239 -25.41 2.73 2.61
N ILE A 240 -26.23 1.98 1.86
CA ILE A 240 -27.27 1.12 2.45
C ILE A 240 -26.68 -0.04 3.27
N GLY A 241 -25.49 -0.52 2.89
CA GLY A 241 -24.75 -1.55 3.63
C GLY A 241 -23.96 -1.04 4.83
N MET A 242 -23.93 0.28 5.08
CA MET A 242 -23.00 0.88 6.04
C MET A 242 -23.27 0.42 7.47
N GLY A 243 -24.52 0.48 7.94
CA GLY A 243 -24.87 0.13 9.33
C GLY A 243 -24.48 -1.29 9.71
N LYS A 244 -24.80 -2.27 8.85
CA LYS A 244 -24.40 -3.69 9.04
C LYS A 244 -22.88 -3.85 9.01
N THR A 245 -22.21 -3.16 8.09
CA THR A 245 -20.74 -3.19 7.96
C THR A 245 -20.04 -2.62 9.19
N LEU A 246 -20.51 -1.47 9.70
CA LEU A 246 -19.97 -0.83 10.89
C LEU A 246 -20.21 -1.66 12.15
N LEU A 247 -21.40 -2.25 12.32
CA LEU A 247 -21.69 -3.14 13.44
C LEU A 247 -20.75 -4.36 13.47
N HIS A 248 -20.58 -5.04 12.32
CA HIS A 248 -19.66 -6.17 12.22
C HIS A 248 -18.20 -5.74 12.51
N LYS A 249 -17.74 -4.64 11.92
CA LYS A 249 -16.40 -4.09 12.18
C LYS A 249 -16.20 -3.72 13.65
N TYR A 250 -17.21 -3.14 14.31
CA TYR A 250 -17.17 -2.77 15.72
C TYR A 250 -17.04 -3.99 16.64
N ILE A 251 -17.82 -5.05 16.41
CA ILE A 251 -17.74 -6.30 17.20
C ILE A 251 -16.34 -6.92 17.08
N VAL A 252 -15.79 -7.00 15.86
CA VAL A 252 -14.42 -7.49 15.64
C VAL A 252 -13.40 -6.57 16.31
N ALA A 253 -13.49 -5.25 16.14
CA ALA A 253 -12.56 -4.30 16.73
C ALA A 253 -12.56 -4.35 18.27
N VAL A 254 -13.71 -4.53 18.93
CA VAL A 254 -13.80 -4.70 20.39
C VAL A 254 -13.11 -5.99 20.84
N LYS A 255 -13.32 -7.10 20.13
CA LYS A 255 -12.66 -8.38 20.42
C LYS A 255 -11.14 -8.25 20.29
N GLU A 256 -10.66 -7.77 19.15
CA GLU A 256 -9.23 -7.66 18.88
C GLU A 256 -8.55 -6.64 19.81
N ARG A 257 -9.18 -5.48 20.08
CA ARG A 257 -8.71 -4.54 21.11
C ARG A 257 -8.50 -5.22 22.46
N ASN A 258 -9.42 -6.08 22.90
CA ASN A 258 -9.27 -6.75 24.20
C ASN A 258 -8.08 -7.72 24.22
N VAL A 259 -7.80 -8.40 23.10
CA VAL A 259 -6.61 -9.26 22.94
C VAL A 259 -5.34 -8.41 22.98
N GLN A 260 -5.27 -7.35 22.15
CA GLN A 260 -4.10 -6.48 22.04
C GLN A 260 -3.80 -5.74 23.35
N VAL A 261 -4.81 -5.19 24.04
CA VAL A 261 -4.63 -4.53 25.34
C VAL A 261 -4.16 -5.51 26.42
N LYS A 262 -4.64 -6.75 26.42
CA LYS A 262 -4.16 -7.78 27.36
C LYS A 262 -2.70 -8.16 27.06
N GLY A 263 -2.37 -8.39 25.79
CA GLY A 263 -1.02 -8.71 25.34
C GLY A 263 -0.02 -7.61 25.69
N HIS A 264 -0.31 -6.37 25.29
CA HIS A 264 0.53 -5.21 25.59
C HIS A 264 0.73 -5.02 27.10
N ARG A 265 -0.33 -5.03 27.91
CA ARG A 265 -0.19 -4.86 29.36
C ARG A 265 0.62 -5.99 30.01
N GLY A 266 0.42 -7.23 29.57
CA GLY A 266 1.17 -8.37 30.07
C GLY A 266 2.66 -8.29 29.71
N PHE A 267 2.97 -7.90 28.48
CA PHE A 267 4.33 -7.73 28.00
C PHE A 267 5.05 -6.56 28.69
N SER A 268 4.43 -5.36 28.73
CA SER A 268 5.00 -4.20 29.42
C SER A 268 5.23 -4.47 30.92
N ALA A 269 4.35 -5.21 31.59
CA ALA A 269 4.50 -5.54 33.01
C ALA A 269 5.58 -6.60 33.30
N ALA A 270 6.05 -7.33 32.28
CA ALA A 270 7.14 -8.29 32.39
C ALA A 270 8.53 -7.66 32.15
N LEU A 271 8.57 -6.41 31.68
CA LEU A 271 9.81 -5.69 31.38
C LEU A 271 10.18 -4.68 32.48
N PRO A 272 11.47 -4.32 32.65
CA PRO A 272 11.88 -3.24 33.54
C PRO A 272 11.20 -1.91 33.19
N SER A 273 10.61 -1.23 34.17
CA SER A 273 9.79 -0.03 33.93
C SER A 273 10.53 1.08 33.18
N HIS A 274 11.81 1.31 33.50
CA HIS A 274 12.63 2.32 32.85
C HIS A 274 12.78 2.09 31.33
N LEU A 275 12.91 0.84 30.88
CA LEU A 275 12.99 0.51 29.45
C LEU A 275 11.64 0.73 28.75
N VAL A 276 10.52 0.47 29.44
CA VAL A 276 9.17 0.73 28.91
C VAL A 276 8.94 2.24 28.77
N GLU A 277 9.30 3.03 29.78
CA GLU A 277 9.19 4.49 29.77
C GLU A 277 10.12 5.16 28.74
N GLU A 278 11.30 4.59 28.51
CA GLU A 278 12.24 5.03 27.46
C GLU A 278 11.69 4.70 26.06
N TRP A 279 11.26 3.47 25.82
CA TRP A 279 10.68 3.05 24.55
C TRP A 279 9.40 3.81 24.18
N GLU A 280 8.49 4.00 25.15
CA GLU A 280 7.27 4.79 24.94
C GLU A 280 7.60 6.23 24.56
N ARG A 281 8.65 6.82 25.16
CA ARG A 281 9.11 8.18 24.82
C ARG A 281 9.63 8.25 23.39
N ILE A 282 10.47 7.31 22.95
CA ILE A 282 10.99 7.29 21.57
C ILE A 282 9.83 7.15 20.58
N CYS A 283 8.90 6.22 20.83
CA CYS A 283 7.70 6.04 20.01
C CYS A 283 6.84 7.31 19.94
N VAL A 284 6.58 7.98 21.08
CA VAL A 284 5.76 9.21 21.13
C VAL A 284 6.45 10.38 20.43
N VAL A 285 7.78 10.51 20.50
CA VAL A 285 8.54 11.51 19.74
C VAL A 285 8.41 11.23 18.24
N TRP A 286 8.71 10.00 17.80
CA TRP A 286 8.59 9.57 16.40
C TRP A 286 7.18 9.75 15.84
N GLU A 287 6.13 9.32 16.56
CA GLU A 287 4.73 9.43 16.11
C GLU A 287 4.28 10.87 15.87
N ASN A 288 4.69 11.80 16.75
CA ASN A 288 4.22 13.18 16.70
C ASN A 288 5.03 14.06 15.72
N ASP A 289 6.21 13.60 15.32
CA ASP A 289 7.10 14.30 14.39
C ASP A 289 6.40 14.67 13.06
N ALA A 290 6.96 15.67 12.39
CA ALA A 290 6.54 16.09 11.06
C ALA A 290 6.93 15.04 10.00
N PHE A 291 6.56 15.32 8.75
CA PHE A 291 7.10 14.62 7.58
C PHE A 291 8.02 15.61 6.82
N PRO A 292 9.18 15.17 6.30
CA PRO A 292 9.83 13.88 6.56
C PRO A 292 10.27 13.76 8.03
N LYS A 293 10.38 12.53 8.54
CA LYS A 293 10.76 12.30 9.93
C LYS A 293 12.25 12.57 10.17
N ALA A 294 12.53 13.32 11.22
CA ALA A 294 13.87 13.64 11.70
C ALA A 294 14.16 13.03 13.09
N ALA A 295 13.12 12.60 13.80
CA ALA A 295 13.25 11.78 15.01
C ALA A 295 13.95 10.44 14.72
N GLU A 296 14.56 9.86 15.76
CA GLU A 296 15.06 8.49 15.73
C GLU A 296 13.94 7.50 15.40
N ASN A 297 14.22 6.52 14.53
CA ASN A 297 13.24 5.55 14.03
C ASN A 297 13.27 4.27 14.89
N PRO A 298 12.35 4.08 15.86
CA PRO A 298 12.34 2.87 16.70
C PRO A 298 11.94 1.60 15.92
N PHE A 299 11.51 1.73 14.66
CA PHE A 299 11.09 0.62 13.82
C PHE A 299 12.12 0.27 12.74
N ALA A 300 13.27 0.97 12.70
CA ALA A 300 14.41 0.56 11.91
C ALA A 300 15.08 -0.65 12.57
N THR A 301 15.02 -1.81 11.91
CA THR A 301 15.87 -2.95 12.26
C THR A 301 17.21 -2.78 11.60
N ASN A 302 18.27 -2.56 12.37
CA ASN A 302 19.64 -2.64 11.84
C ASN A 302 19.85 -4.05 11.28
N GLU A 303 20.38 -4.16 10.05
CA GLU A 303 20.56 -5.45 9.35
C GLU A 303 21.75 -6.30 9.90
N GLU A 304 22.15 -6.07 11.15
CA GLU A 304 23.12 -6.90 11.88
C GLU A 304 22.46 -8.21 12.33
N TYR A 305 22.14 -9.06 11.35
CA TYR A 305 21.67 -10.42 11.58
C TYR A 305 22.87 -11.36 11.71
N MET A 306 23.07 -11.94 12.90
CA MET A 306 23.82 -13.19 12.99
C MET A 306 22.96 -14.31 12.40
N SER A 307 23.51 -15.06 11.45
CA SER A 307 22.86 -16.25 10.92
C SER A 307 22.67 -17.31 12.01
N GLU A 308 21.72 -18.24 11.82
CA GLU A 308 21.51 -19.36 12.75
C GLU A 308 22.79 -20.19 12.97
N GLU A 309 23.66 -20.28 11.94
CA GLU A 309 24.95 -20.94 12.05
C GLU A 309 25.96 -20.15 12.89
N GLU A 310 25.97 -18.82 12.82
CA GLU A 310 26.85 -17.96 13.63
C GLU A 310 26.42 -18.00 15.10
N VAL A 311 25.11 -17.90 15.37
CA VAL A 311 24.54 -18.09 16.73
C VAL A 311 24.90 -19.46 17.29
N LYS A 312 24.81 -20.54 16.49
CA LYS A 312 25.24 -21.89 16.92
C LYS A 312 26.73 -21.97 17.21
N LYS A 313 27.60 -21.36 16.38
CA LYS A 313 29.05 -21.32 16.59
C LYS A 313 29.42 -20.58 17.88
N GLU A 314 28.77 -19.44 18.15
CA GLU A 314 28.96 -18.66 19.38
C GLU A 314 28.54 -19.47 20.62
N LEU A 315 27.31 -20.01 20.63
CA LEU A 315 26.80 -20.83 21.74
C LEU A 315 27.60 -22.12 21.95
N GLN A 316 28.20 -22.67 20.89
CA GLN A 316 29.12 -23.80 21.02
C GLN A 316 30.47 -23.38 21.62
N ALA A 317 31.02 -22.24 21.22
CA ALA A 317 32.26 -21.71 21.80
C ALA A 317 32.09 -21.34 23.30
N GLU A 318 30.95 -20.79 23.70
CA GLU A 318 30.62 -20.57 25.11
C GLU A 318 30.56 -21.88 25.93
N GLU A 319 29.97 -22.93 25.36
CA GLU A 319 29.87 -24.26 25.99
C GLU A 319 31.28 -24.91 26.11
N GLU A 320 32.13 -24.78 25.08
CA GLU A 320 33.53 -25.24 25.09
C GLU A 320 34.40 -24.46 26.10
N GLU A 321 34.26 -23.14 26.19
CA GLU A 321 34.96 -22.33 27.19
C GLU A 321 34.52 -22.71 28.61
N ARG A 322 33.21 -22.89 28.82
CA ARG A 322 32.65 -23.32 30.11
C ARG A 322 33.21 -24.68 30.53
N GLN A 323 33.39 -25.62 29.60
CA GLN A 323 34.05 -26.90 29.86
C GLN A 323 35.53 -26.73 30.23
N CYS A 324 36.28 -25.90 29.48
CA CYS A 324 37.68 -25.57 29.80
C CYS A 324 37.84 -24.95 31.19
N ARG A 325 36.87 -24.15 31.65
CA ARG A 325 36.82 -23.56 33.00
C ARG A 325 36.35 -24.54 34.09
N GLY A 326 36.19 -25.83 33.79
CA GLY A 326 35.80 -26.87 34.74
C GLY A 326 34.29 -27.01 34.99
N GLY A 327 33.45 -26.43 34.11
CA GLY A 327 32.01 -26.58 34.16
C GLY A 327 31.57 -28.03 33.93
N ARG A 328 30.62 -28.52 34.74
CA ARG A 328 30.04 -29.85 34.54
C ARG A 328 29.10 -29.88 33.34
N VAL A 329 29.34 -30.83 32.44
CA VAL A 329 28.39 -31.27 31.41
C VAL A 329 27.42 -32.27 32.06
N TYR A 330 26.12 -32.02 31.93
CA TYR A 330 25.07 -32.85 32.55
C TYR A 330 24.38 -33.81 31.56
N TYR A 331 24.44 -33.50 30.27
CA TYR A 331 23.75 -34.21 29.19
C TYR A 331 24.65 -34.27 27.96
N GLU A 332 24.46 -35.28 27.11
CA GLU A 332 25.20 -35.44 25.85
C GLU A 332 24.84 -34.36 24.82
N THR A 333 23.57 -33.95 24.78
CA THR A 333 23.08 -32.84 23.95
C THR A 333 23.28 -31.50 24.67
N SER A 334 23.95 -30.55 24.02
CA SER A 334 24.08 -29.17 24.49
C SER A 334 22.72 -28.46 24.60
N ALA A 335 22.64 -27.44 25.45
CA ALA A 335 21.38 -26.72 25.69
C ALA A 335 20.86 -26.03 24.41
N HIS A 336 21.76 -25.46 23.61
CA HIS A 336 21.40 -24.81 22.35
C HIS A 336 20.87 -25.82 21.30
N ASN A 337 21.47 -27.01 21.20
CA ASN A 337 21.00 -28.05 20.27
C ASN A 337 19.66 -28.64 20.73
N PHE A 338 19.42 -28.76 22.03
CA PHE A 338 18.12 -29.17 22.57
C PHE A 338 17.01 -28.17 22.21
N VAL A 339 17.25 -26.87 22.36
CA VAL A 339 16.29 -25.82 21.97
C VAL A 339 16.07 -25.80 20.45
N ALA A 340 17.13 -25.87 19.65
CA ALA A 340 17.02 -25.92 18.20
C ALA A 340 16.23 -27.15 17.70
N LEU A 341 16.45 -28.32 18.30
CA LEU A 341 15.67 -29.53 18.03
C LEU A 341 14.19 -29.35 18.44
N GLY A 342 13.92 -28.76 19.61
CA GLY A 342 12.56 -28.46 20.06
C GLY A 342 11.79 -27.56 19.08
N LEU A 343 12.40 -26.47 18.62
CA LEU A 343 11.82 -25.57 17.63
C LEU A 343 11.59 -26.29 16.28
N SER A 344 12.55 -27.09 15.83
CA SER A 344 12.46 -27.91 14.61
C SER A 344 11.36 -28.97 14.66
N LEU A 345 11.09 -29.51 15.87
CA LEU A 345 9.98 -30.43 16.12
C LEU A 345 8.63 -29.70 16.12
N GLU A 346 8.52 -28.55 16.78
CA GLU A 346 7.30 -27.73 16.77
C GLU A 346 6.94 -27.27 15.35
N GLU A 347 7.93 -26.82 14.55
CA GLU A 347 7.71 -26.39 13.16
C GLU A 347 7.19 -27.55 12.29
N SER A 348 7.81 -28.74 12.36
CA SER A 348 7.31 -29.92 11.64
C SER A 348 5.92 -30.35 12.12
N GLN A 349 5.63 -30.31 13.42
CA GLN A 349 4.28 -30.57 13.94
C GLN A 349 3.26 -29.57 13.43
N GLN A 350 3.63 -28.29 13.32
CA GLN A 350 2.75 -27.24 12.83
C GLN A 350 2.47 -27.39 11.33
N LYS A 351 3.48 -27.67 10.51
CA LYS A 351 3.32 -28.00 9.07
C LYS A 351 2.33 -29.15 8.86
N ILE A 352 2.45 -30.24 9.62
CA ILE A 352 1.53 -31.38 9.57
C ILE A 352 0.09 -30.98 9.96
N LYS A 353 -0.08 -30.16 11.01
CA LYS A 353 -1.41 -29.65 11.43
C LYS A 353 -2.04 -28.79 10.33
N ASP A 354 -1.28 -27.88 9.74
CA ASP A 354 -1.78 -26.96 8.72
C ASP A 354 -2.19 -27.71 7.44
N LEU A 355 -1.38 -28.67 6.98
CA LEU A 355 -1.72 -29.56 5.87
C LEU A 355 -2.98 -30.40 6.15
N ALA A 356 -3.14 -30.90 7.38
CA ALA A 356 -4.32 -31.68 7.79
C ALA A 356 -5.60 -30.83 7.93
N ILE A 357 -5.48 -29.58 8.36
CA ILE A 357 -6.61 -28.65 8.56
C ILE A 357 -7.10 -28.07 7.22
N GLN A 358 -6.19 -27.73 6.30
CA GLN A 358 -6.54 -27.12 5.00
C GLN A 358 -7.28 -28.08 4.06
N HIS A 359 -7.14 -29.40 4.24
CA HIS A 359 -7.63 -30.40 3.27
C HIS A 359 -8.44 -31.52 3.92
N LYS A 360 -9.74 -31.26 4.18
CA LYS A 360 -10.71 -32.28 4.64
C LYS A 360 -10.80 -33.52 3.74
N ASN A 361 -10.56 -33.36 2.44
CA ASN A 361 -10.38 -34.44 1.47
C ASN A 361 -9.04 -34.20 0.76
N LEU A 362 -8.02 -34.98 1.11
CA LEU A 362 -6.68 -34.87 0.50
C LEU A 362 -6.70 -35.41 -0.94
N THR A 363 -6.14 -34.66 -1.89
CA THR A 363 -5.74 -35.22 -3.19
C THR A 363 -4.53 -36.13 -3.04
N THR A 364 -4.26 -37.01 -4.01
CA THR A 364 -3.15 -37.97 -3.94
C THR A 364 -1.78 -37.30 -3.69
N CYS A 365 -1.53 -36.14 -4.29
CA CYS A 365 -0.30 -35.38 -4.10
C CYS A 365 -0.20 -34.77 -2.69
N GLN A 366 -1.30 -34.22 -2.16
CA GLN A 366 -1.34 -33.66 -0.80
C GLN A 366 -1.23 -34.76 0.27
N GLY A 367 -1.82 -35.93 0.02
CA GLY A 367 -1.68 -37.10 0.88
C GLY A 367 -0.27 -37.72 0.87
N ALA A 368 0.50 -37.53 -0.22
CA ALA A 368 1.92 -37.88 -0.26
C ALA A 368 2.76 -36.89 0.58
N ALA A 369 2.59 -35.58 0.36
CA ALA A 369 3.30 -34.55 1.13
C ALA A 369 3.03 -34.64 2.64
N LEU A 370 1.79 -34.93 3.06
CA LEU A 370 1.47 -35.15 4.47
C LEU A 370 2.19 -36.38 5.07
N LYS A 371 2.39 -37.44 4.28
CA LYS A 371 3.15 -38.63 4.72
C LYS A 371 4.65 -38.37 4.78
N GLU A 372 5.17 -37.55 3.87
CA GLU A 372 6.57 -37.14 3.84
C GLU A 372 6.93 -36.32 5.08
N GLU A 373 6.16 -35.27 5.38
CA GLU A 373 6.31 -34.49 6.62
C GLU A 373 6.13 -35.35 7.90
N GLN A 374 5.22 -36.33 7.88
CA GLN A 374 5.08 -37.31 8.97
C GLN A 374 6.28 -38.27 9.11
N SER A 375 7.01 -38.58 8.02
CA SER A 375 8.27 -39.33 8.09
C SER A 375 9.37 -38.46 8.68
N ILE A 376 9.51 -37.24 8.18
CA ILE A 376 10.48 -36.25 8.66
C ILE A 376 10.30 -36.00 10.17
N LEU A 377 9.07 -35.85 10.66
CA LEU A 377 8.83 -35.71 12.10
C LEU A 377 9.20 -36.98 12.89
N ARG A 378 9.01 -38.18 12.33
CA ARG A 378 9.39 -39.45 12.98
C ARG A 378 10.90 -39.70 13.00
N GLU A 379 11.64 -39.13 12.05
CA GLU A 379 13.10 -39.20 11.99
C GLU A 379 13.78 -38.19 12.94
N LYS A 380 13.05 -37.16 13.37
CA LYS A 380 13.49 -36.16 14.37
C LYS A 380 13.19 -36.54 15.83
N LEU A 381 12.44 -37.64 16.07
CA LEU A 381 11.98 -38.11 17.39
C LEU A 381 12.73 -39.38 17.84
#